data_AF-A0A353NYU2-F1
#
_entry.id   AF-A0A353NYU2-F1
#
_cell.length_a   1.000
_cell.length_b   1.000
_cell.length_c   1.000
_cell.angle_alpha   90.00
_cell.angle_beta   90.00
_cell.angle_gamma   90.00
#
_symmetry.space_group_name_H-M   'P 1'
#
loop_
_entity.id
_entity.type
_entity.pdbx_description
1 polymer ?
#
loop_
_entity_poly.entity_id
_entity_poly.type
_entity_poly.pdbx_seq_one_letter_code
_entity_poly.pdbx_strand_id
1 'polypeptide(L)' 'MENTEEKAAKFDIANLIAWFECELEKESNIGSPIDARRELIRALALYSGISEKQIQESLEDLNEKGNK' A
#
# COMPACT_ATOMS: atom_id res chain seq x y z
N MET A 1 -15.69 -20.06 3.05
CA MET A 1 -16.18 -18.68 2.95
C MET A 1 -14.93 -17.85 2.72
N GLU A 2 -14.63 -17.57 1.45
CA GLU A 2 -13.41 -16.85 1.09
C GLU A 2 -13.48 -15.47 1.75
N ASN A 3 -12.43 -15.10 2.47
CA ASN A 3 -12.44 -14.10 3.53
C ASN A 3 -12.66 -12.69 2.96
N THR A 4 -13.92 -12.31 2.79
CA THR A 4 -14.36 -11.00 2.28
C THR A 4 -13.78 -9.84 3.08
N GLU A 5 -13.60 -10.02 4.38
CA GLU A 5 -12.99 -9.02 5.27
C GLU A 5 -11.49 -8.88 5.01
N GLU A 6 -10.76 -9.99 4.83
CA GLU A 6 -9.35 -9.96 4.44
C GLU A 6 -9.15 -9.31 3.07
N LYS A 7 -10.04 -9.57 2.12
CA LYS A 7 -10.00 -8.95 0.79
C LYS A 7 -10.25 -7.44 0.86
N ALA A 8 -11.20 -7.01 1.69
CA ALA A 8 -11.47 -5.59 1.94
C ALA A 8 -10.26 -4.92 2.62
N ALA A 9 -9.68 -5.55 3.64
CA ALA A 9 -8.50 -5.04 4.33
C ALA A 9 -7.29 -4.86 3.39
N LYS A 10 -7.04 -5.83 2.49
CA LYS A 10 -5.99 -5.70 1.46
C LYS A 10 -6.23 -4.51 0.53
N PHE A 11 -7.48 -4.31 0.12
CA PHE A 11 -7.85 -3.19 -0.75
C PHE A 11 -7.68 -1.83 -0.05
N ASP A 12 -8.13 -1.72 1.21
CA ASP A 12 -8.01 -0.49 1.99
C ASP A 12 -6.54 -0.12 2.24
N ILE A 13 -5.70 -1.10 2.59
CA ILE A 13 -4.25 -0.92 2.76
C ILE A 13 -3.61 -0.40 1.46
N ALA A 14 -3.95 -1.00 0.34
CA ALA A 14 -3.38 -0.62 -0.95
C ALA A 14 -3.80 0.81 -1.37
N ASN A 15 -5.04 1.20 -1.09
CA ASN A 15 -5.50 2.59 -1.30
C ASN A 15 -4.79 3.60 -0.38
N LEU A 16 -4.55 3.23 0.87
CA LEU A 16 -3.84 4.07 1.84
C LEU A 16 -2.40 4.35 1.41
N ILE A 17 -1.71 3.32 0.89
CA ILE A 17 -0.36 3.45 0.36
C ILE A 17 -0.35 4.33 -0.88
N ALA A 18 -1.27 4.12 -1.82
CA ALA A 18 -1.38 4.94 -3.03
C ALA A 18 -1.66 6.42 -2.70
N TRP A 19 -2.56 6.69 -1.75
CA TRP A 19 -2.81 8.05 -1.27
C TRP A 19 -1.56 8.66 -0.64
N PHE A 20 -0.85 7.92 0.21
CA PHE A 20 0.35 8.41 0.87
C PHE A 20 1.49 8.70 -0.11
N GLU A 21 1.68 7.86 -1.13
CA GLU A 21 2.62 8.11 -2.23
C GLU A 21 2.25 9.39 -2.99
N CYS A 22 0.97 9.61 -3.28
CA CYS A 22 0.48 10.83 -3.94
C CYS A 22 0.71 12.09 -3.10
N GLU A 23 0.51 12.04 -1.77
CA GLU A 23 0.80 13.18 -0.91
C GLU A 23 2.31 13.41 -0.74
N LEU A 24 3.12 12.35 -0.66
CA LEU A 24 4.59 12.43 -0.64
C LEU A 24 5.14 13.15 -1.87
N GLU A 25 4.60 12.87 -3.06
CA GLU A 25 5.03 13.51 -4.30
C GLU A 25 4.75 15.02 -4.34
N LYS A 26 3.76 15.50 -3.58
CA LYS A 26 3.43 16.94 -3.48
C LYS A 26 4.40 17.71 -2.57
N GLU A 27 5.10 17.01 -1.70
CA GLU A 27 6.02 17.59 -0.72
C GLU A 27 7.46 17.61 -1.28
N SER A 28 7.98 18.81 -1.58
CA SER A 28 9.26 18.97 -2.29
C SER A 28 10.54 18.71 -1.47
N ASN A 29 10.42 18.37 -0.18
CA ASN A 29 11.52 18.45 0.80
C ASN A 29 11.66 17.25 1.74
N ILE A 30 10.98 16.14 1.49
CA ILE A 30 11.08 14.94 2.32
C ILE A 30 12.20 14.07 1.73
N GLY A 31 13.07 13.52 2.58
CA GLY A 31 14.11 12.59 2.15
C GLY A 31 13.57 11.42 1.31
N SER A 32 14.45 10.62 0.69
CA SER A 32 14.13 9.56 -0.27
C SER A 32 12.71 8.96 -0.13
N PRO A 33 11.75 9.30 -1.01
CA PRO A 33 10.36 8.80 -0.97
C PRO A 33 10.26 7.27 -0.93
N ILE A 34 11.30 6.60 -1.43
CA ILE A 34 11.46 5.14 -1.42
C ILE A 34 11.56 4.60 0.01
N ASP A 35 12.26 5.29 0.91
CA ASP A 35 12.40 4.86 2.31
C ASP A 35 11.07 5.07 3.07
N ALA A 36 10.37 6.18 2.83
CA ALA A 36 9.07 6.45 3.43
C ALA A 36 8.02 5.41 3.02
N ARG A 37 7.97 5.07 1.73
CA ARG A 37 7.12 3.98 1.19
C ARG A 37 7.43 2.64 1.86
N ARG A 38 8.71 2.29 1.98
CA ARG A 38 9.15 1.02 2.59
C ARG A 38 8.75 0.94 4.06
N GLU A 39 8.96 2.00 4.84
CA GLU A 39 8.59 2.01 6.25
C GLU A 39 7.07 2.00 6.46
N LEU A 40 6.28 2.62 5.57
CA LEU A 40 4.83 2.53 5.60
C LEU A 40 4.34 1.09 5.36
N ILE A 41 4.86 0.41 4.34
CA ILE A 41 4.50 -0.99 4.05
C ILE A 41 4.82 -1.89 5.25
N ARG A 42 5.99 -1.70 5.87
CA ARG A 42 6.38 -2.43 7.10
C ARG A 42 5.43 -2.18 8.26
N ALA A 43 5.08 -0.92 8.50
CA ALA A 43 4.14 -0.57 9.57
C ALA A 43 2.76 -1.20 9.34
N LEU A 44 2.23 -1.11 8.11
CA LEU A 44 0.94 -1.69 7.76
C LEU A 44 0.95 -3.22 7.87
N ALA A 45 2.03 -3.88 7.48
CA ALA A 45 2.17 -5.31 7.65
C ALA A 45 2.15 -5.72 9.13
N LEU A 46 2.85 -4.97 9.98
CA LEU A 46 2.90 -5.20 11.42
C LEU A 46 1.52 -5.04 12.10
N TYR A 47 0.76 -4.00 11.74
CA TYR A 47 -0.51 -3.69 12.38
C TYR A 47 -1.70 -4.48 11.84
N SER A 48 -1.66 -4.91 10.58
CA SER A 48 -2.78 -5.62 9.94
C SER A 48 -2.68 -7.14 10.02
N GLY A 49 -1.49 -7.70 10.28
CA GLY A 49 -1.23 -9.14 10.17
C GLY A 49 -1.16 -9.65 8.73
N ILE A 50 -1.23 -8.76 7.74
CA ILE A 50 -1.03 -9.07 6.31
C ILE A 50 0.46 -8.94 6.00
N SER A 51 1.03 -9.92 5.31
CA SER A 51 2.46 -9.89 4.99
C SER A 51 2.82 -8.77 3.99
N GLU A 52 4.04 -8.23 4.07
CA GLU A 52 4.57 -7.29 3.07
C GLU A 52 4.44 -7.85 1.64
N LYS A 53 4.70 -9.17 1.52
CA LYS A 53 4.21 -10.11 0.50
C LYS A 53 2.94 -9.65 -0.23
N GLN A 54 1.84 -9.86 0.49
CA GLN A 54 0.48 -9.72 0.02
C GLN A 54 0.10 -8.26 -0.22
N ILE A 55 0.73 -7.32 0.50
CA ILE A 55 0.57 -5.89 0.28
C ILE A 55 1.15 -5.49 -1.08
N GLN A 56 2.35 -5.97 -1.42
CA GLN A 56 2.98 -5.71 -2.72
C GLN A 56 2.16 -6.28 -3.88
N GLU A 57 1.70 -7.53 -3.77
CA GLU A 57 0.83 -8.16 -4.77
C GLU A 57 -0.47 -7.35 -4.98
N SER A 58 -1.06 -6.83 -3.89
CA SER A 58 -2.27 -5.99 -3.98
C SER A 58 -2.02 -4.63 -4.64
N LEU A 59 -0.83 -4.05 -4.47
CA LEU A 59 -0.43 -2.80 -5.13
C LEU A 59 -0.21 -2.99 -6.63
N GLU A 60 0.41 -4.10 -7.02
CA GLU A 60 0.58 -4.47 -8.44
C GLU A 60 -0.77 -4.63 -9.13
N ASP A 61 -1.71 -5.35 -8.50
CA ASP A 61 -3.09 -5.53 -8.99
C ASP A 61 -3.84 -4.21 -9.21
N LEU A 62 -3.61 -3.19 -8.36
CA LEU A 62 -4.21 -1.86 -8.52
C LEU A 62 -3.60 -1.10 -9.70
N ASN A 63 -2.27 -1.14 -9.84
CA ASN A 63 -1.56 -0.47 -10.93
C ASN A 63 -1.90 -1.07 -12.30
N GLU A 64 -2.12 -2.38 -12.38
CA GLU A 64 -2.57 -3.03 -13.63
C GLU A 64 -4.00 -2.67 -14.01
N LYS A 65 -4.88 -2.41 -13.02
CA LYS A 65 -6.27 -1.99 -13.27
C LYS A 65 -6.42 -0.51 -13.60
N GLY A 66 -5.51 0.34 -13.12
CA GLY A 66 -5.51 1.78 -13.42
C GLY A 66 -4.98 2.16 -14.81
N ASN A 67 -4.27 1.25 -15.49
CA ASN A 67 -3.72 1.45 -16.83
C ASN A 67 -4.63 0.90 -17.97
N LYS A 68 -5.91 0.62 -17.68
CA LYS A 68 -6.91 0.12 -18.64
C LYS A 68 -8.05 1.10 -18.87
#